data_AF-A0A2N3CNF0-F1
#
_entry.id   AF-A0A2N3CNF0-F1
#
_cell.length_a   1.000
_cell.length_b   1.000
_cell.length_c   1.000
_cell.angle_alpha   90.00
_cell.angle_beta   90.00
_cell.angle_gamma   90.00
#
_symmetry.space_group_name_H-M   'P 1'
#
loop_
_entity.id
_entity.type
_entity.pdbx_description
1 polymer ?
#
loop_
_entity_poly.entity_id
_entity_poly.type
_entity_poly.pdbx_seq_one_letter_code
_entity_poly.pdbx_strand_id
1 'polypeptide(L)'
;RLKWESGTHRVQRVPQTEAGGRIHTSAATVAVLPEAEEVDVALDLSDIRIDTYRSSGAGGQHVNTTDSAVRITHLPTGIVVTASAKSQHQNRATALALLRAKLYEVARETAEATRAADRRAQVGTGDRSGRIRTYNFPQGRLTDHRIGLTLYRLDQVMAGDLDEIIDALAADDAARRLAEMGE
;
A
#
# COMPACT_ATOMS: atom_id res chain seq x y z
N ARG A 1 7.33 -14.78 6.49
CA ARG A 1 8.17 -15.72 5.71
C ARG A 1 8.48 -15.19 4.30
N LEU A 2 7.47 -14.88 3.49
CA LEU A 2 7.64 -14.49 2.07
C LEU A 2 8.26 -13.10 1.80
N LYS A 3 8.52 -12.27 2.82
CA LYS A 3 9.13 -10.95 2.64
C LYS A 3 10.46 -10.97 1.85
N TRP A 4 11.14 -12.11 1.83
CA TRP A 4 12.39 -12.31 1.09
C TRP A 4 12.20 -12.54 -0.41
N GLU A 5 10.96 -12.69 -0.87
CA GLU A 5 10.62 -12.82 -2.29
C GLU A 5 10.42 -11.45 -2.96
N SER A 6 10.46 -10.34 -2.23
CA SER A 6 10.31 -9.02 -2.85
C SER A 6 11.52 -8.66 -3.70
N GLY A 7 11.31 -8.25 -4.95
CA GLY A 7 12.33 -7.74 -5.85
C GLY A 7 12.18 -8.24 -7.29
N THR A 8 13.25 -8.10 -8.08
CA THR A 8 13.28 -8.53 -9.48
C THR A 8 13.83 -9.95 -9.62
N HIS A 9 13.03 -10.83 -10.22
CA HIS A 9 13.34 -12.22 -10.54
C HIS A 9 13.64 -12.35 -12.03
N ARG A 10 14.84 -12.81 -12.38
CA ARG A 10 15.28 -13.01 -13.76
C ARG A 10 15.11 -14.47 -14.16
N VAL A 11 14.56 -14.75 -15.34
CA VAL A 11 14.46 -16.10 -15.89
C VAL A 11 15.22 -16.22 -17.20
N GLN A 12 15.96 -17.32 -17.38
CA GLN A 12 16.63 -17.70 -18.61
C GLN A 12 16.08 -19.05 -19.07
N ARG A 13 15.38 -19.06 -20.20
CA ARG A 13 14.76 -20.27 -20.77
C ARG A 13 14.55 -20.13 -22.26
N VAL A 14 14.24 -21.23 -22.94
CA VAL A 14 13.64 -21.19 -24.28
C VAL A 14 12.14 -20.94 -24.11
N PRO A 15 11.59 -19.80 -24.57
CA PRO A 15 10.16 -19.52 -24.46
C PRO A 15 9.33 -20.47 -25.32
N GLN A 16 8.08 -20.72 -24.93
CA GLN A 16 7.15 -21.50 -25.74
C GLN A 16 6.81 -20.83 -27.09
N THR A 17 6.93 -19.52 -27.17
CA THR A 17 6.67 -18.73 -28.38
C THR A 17 7.86 -18.68 -29.34
N GLU A 18 8.99 -19.29 -28.98
CA GLU A 18 10.25 -19.22 -29.74
C GLU A 18 10.42 -20.47 -30.61
N ALA A 19 10.54 -20.30 -31.93
CA ALA A 19 10.68 -21.41 -32.87
C ALA A 19 12.13 -21.90 -33.04
N GLY A 20 13.13 -21.06 -32.74
CA GLY A 20 14.54 -21.34 -33.03
C GLY A 20 15.35 -21.96 -31.89
N GLY A 21 14.71 -22.33 -30.77
CA GLY A 21 15.39 -22.92 -29.61
C GLY A 21 16.35 -21.96 -28.88
N ARG A 22 16.25 -20.64 -29.14
CA ARG A 22 17.13 -19.65 -28.53
C ARG A 22 16.73 -19.36 -27.08
N ILE A 23 17.74 -19.23 -26.22
CA ILE A 23 17.52 -18.88 -24.81
C ILE A 23 17.24 -17.39 -24.71
N HIS A 24 16.07 -17.04 -24.18
CA HIS A 24 15.70 -15.66 -23.88
C HIS A 24 15.85 -15.39 -22.39
N THR A 25 16.18 -14.14 -22.07
CA THR A 25 16.20 -13.64 -20.69
C THR A 25 15.02 -12.70 -20.48
N SER A 26 14.15 -13.07 -19.55
CA SER A 26 13.02 -12.25 -19.10
C SER A 26 13.18 -11.89 -17.63
N ALA A 27 12.42 -10.92 -17.15
CA ALA A 27 12.36 -10.54 -15.74
C ALA A 27 10.90 -10.38 -15.31
N ALA A 28 10.64 -10.66 -14.04
CA ALA A 28 9.37 -10.44 -13.36
C ALA A 28 9.67 -9.77 -12.01
N THR A 29 8.80 -8.89 -11.55
CA THR A 29 8.95 -8.23 -10.25
C THR A 29 7.88 -8.72 -9.29
N VAL A 30 8.29 -8.93 -8.04
CA VAL A 30 7.41 -9.41 -6.97
C VAL A 30 7.44 -8.36 -5.87
N ALA A 31 6.26 -7.91 -5.44
CA ALA A 31 6.10 -7.06 -4.28
C ALA A 31 5.39 -7.86 -3.19
N VAL A 32 5.91 -7.81 -1.97
CA VAL A 32 5.34 -8.48 -0.80
C VAL A 32 4.97 -7.40 0.20
N LEU A 33 3.66 -7.20 0.35
CA LEU A 33 3.08 -6.22 1.26
C LEU A 33 2.24 -6.97 2.29
N PRO A 34 2.14 -6.45 3.53
CA PRO A 34 1.20 -6.99 4.51
C PRO A 34 -0.24 -6.84 4.00
N GLU A 35 -1.14 -7.65 4.57
CA GLU A 35 -2.56 -7.56 4.28
C GLU A 35 -3.09 -6.16 4.64
N ALA A 36 -4.03 -5.70 3.83
CA ALA A 36 -4.62 -4.40 3.99
C ALA A 36 -5.68 -4.42 5.10
N GLU A 37 -5.40 -3.77 6.23
CA GLU A 37 -6.45 -3.46 7.21
C GLU A 37 -7.34 -2.33 6.68
N GLU A 38 -8.63 -2.39 7.02
CA GLU A 38 -9.58 -1.30 6.77
C GLU A 38 -9.23 -0.10 7.65
N VAL A 39 -9.27 1.09 7.05
CA VAL A 39 -8.97 2.33 7.75
C VAL A 39 -10.21 2.75 8.52
N ASP A 40 -10.26 2.43 9.82
CA ASP A 40 -11.30 2.96 10.69
C ASP A 40 -10.96 4.39 11.12
N VAL A 41 -11.93 5.30 10.96
CA VAL A 41 -11.77 6.70 11.33
C VAL A 41 -12.68 6.98 12.52
N ALA A 42 -12.09 6.91 13.71
CA ALA A 42 -12.72 7.38 14.93
C ALA A 42 -12.79 8.91 14.90
N LEU A 43 -14.00 9.46 15.04
CA LEU A 43 -14.22 10.89 15.17
C LEU A 43 -14.55 11.23 16.62
N ASP A 44 -13.61 11.90 17.30
CA ASP A 44 -13.87 12.47 18.63
C ASP A 44 -14.66 13.77 18.49
N LEU A 45 -15.60 13.97 19.41
CA LEU A 45 -16.37 15.21 19.51
C LEU A 45 -15.51 16.37 20.07
N SER A 46 -14.41 16.09 20.76
CA SER A 46 -13.46 17.12 21.21
C SER A 46 -12.73 17.80 20.06
N ASP A 47 -12.57 17.08 18.94
CA ASP A 47 -11.73 17.50 17.82
C ASP A 47 -12.50 18.28 16.75
N ILE A 48 -13.79 18.52 16.99
CA ILE A 48 -14.67 19.24 16.08
C ILE A 48 -15.16 20.56 16.67
N ARG A 49 -15.08 21.61 15.87
CA ARG A 49 -15.79 22.87 16.14
C ARG A 49 -17.06 22.94 15.32
N ILE A 50 -18.18 23.23 15.99
CA ILE A 50 -19.49 23.35 15.35
C ILE A 50 -19.90 24.83 15.39
N ASP A 51 -20.00 25.45 14.21
CA ASP A 51 -20.41 26.83 14.04
C ASP A 51 -21.81 26.84 13.39
N THR A 52 -22.78 27.50 14.03
CA THR A 52 -24.16 27.67 13.50
C THR A 52 -24.34 29.06 12.92
N TYR A 53 -24.95 29.14 11.74
CA TYR A 53 -25.13 30.41 11.03
C TYR A 53 -26.40 30.40 10.18
N ARG A 54 -26.75 31.57 9.61
CA ARG A 54 -27.91 31.70 8.72
C ARG A 54 -27.66 30.99 7.39
N SER A 55 -28.66 30.23 6.96
CA SER A 55 -28.62 29.58 5.65
C SER A 55 -28.56 30.62 4.54
N SER A 56 -27.63 30.48 3.60
CA SER A 56 -27.54 31.33 2.40
C SER A 56 -28.33 30.68 1.26
N GLY A 57 -29.40 31.33 0.77
CA GLY A 57 -30.19 30.82 -0.36
C GLY A 57 -31.50 31.59 -0.61
N ALA A 58 -32.16 31.30 -1.74
CA ALA A 58 -33.46 31.85 -2.09
C ALA A 58 -34.55 31.30 -1.14
N GLY A 59 -34.78 31.98 -0.02
CA GLY A 59 -35.74 31.57 0.99
C GLY A 59 -36.60 32.71 1.52
N GLY A 60 -37.80 32.38 2.00
CA GLY A 60 -38.72 33.32 2.63
C GLY A 60 -38.25 33.80 4.02
N GLN A 61 -39.15 34.46 4.77
CA GLN A 61 -38.82 35.05 6.10
C GLN A 61 -38.08 34.08 7.05
N HIS A 62 -38.41 32.79 7.02
CA HIS A 62 -37.79 31.76 7.85
C HIS A 62 -36.30 31.53 7.54
N VAL A 63 -35.83 31.75 6.32
CA VAL A 63 -34.40 31.61 5.96
C VAL A 63 -33.59 32.83 6.41
N ASN A 64 -34.24 34.00 6.49
CA ASN A 64 -33.60 35.26 6.90
C ASN A 64 -33.52 35.43 8.43
N THR A 65 -34.33 34.69 9.19
CA THR A 65 -34.47 34.84 10.65
C THR A 65 -33.95 33.65 11.46
N THR A 66 -33.97 32.43 10.90
CA THR A 66 -33.58 31.22 11.63
C THR A 66 -32.14 30.80 11.32
N ASP A 67 -31.33 30.68 12.37
CA ASP A 67 -29.94 30.19 12.29
C ASP A 67 -29.93 28.65 12.20
N SER A 68 -30.25 28.10 11.01
CA SER A 68 -30.37 26.65 10.81
C SER A 68 -29.13 25.99 10.19
N ALA A 69 -28.25 26.73 9.50
CA ALA A 69 -27.09 26.14 8.83
C ALA A 69 -25.99 25.76 9.83
N VAL A 70 -25.35 24.62 9.59
CA VAL A 70 -24.30 24.09 10.45
C VAL A 70 -23.01 23.93 9.64
N ARG A 71 -21.91 24.47 10.17
CA ARG A 71 -20.55 24.22 9.71
C ARG A 71 -19.83 23.42 10.78
N ILE A 72 -19.14 22.36 10.37
CA ILE A 72 -18.28 21.58 11.26
C ILE A 72 -16.86 21.65 10.72
N THR A 73 -15.92 21.99 11.58
CA THR A 73 -14.49 22.01 11.29
C THR A 73 -13.81 20.96 12.14
N HIS A 74 -13.09 20.03 11.51
CA HIS A 74 -12.18 19.14 12.23
C HIS A 74 -10.86 19.88 12.49
N LEU A 75 -10.57 20.14 13.76
CA LEU A 75 -9.43 20.98 14.17
C LEU A 75 -8.08 20.37 13.76
N PRO A 76 -7.82 19.06 13.92
CA PRO A 76 -6.52 18.48 13.55
C PRO A 76 -6.21 18.51 12.05
N THR A 77 -7.22 18.27 11.19
CA THR A 77 -7.01 18.19 9.73
C THR A 77 -7.37 19.49 9.01
N GLY A 78 -8.04 20.43 9.68
CA GLY A 78 -8.55 21.66 9.07
C GLY A 78 -9.72 21.46 8.09
N ILE A 79 -10.25 20.23 7.95
CA ILE A 79 -11.33 19.95 7.01
C ILE A 79 -12.63 20.59 7.50
N VAL A 80 -13.24 21.36 6.61
CA VAL A 80 -14.52 22.03 6.87
C VAL A 80 -15.61 21.41 6.01
N VAL A 81 -16.76 21.12 6.63
CA VAL A 81 -17.98 20.70 5.96
C VAL A 81 -19.16 21.54 6.41
N THR A 82 -20.13 21.72 5.53
CA THR A 82 -21.31 22.55 5.79
C THR A 82 -22.57 21.82 5.34
N ALA A 83 -23.66 21.98 6.08
CA ALA A 83 -24.99 21.50 5.71
C ALA A 83 -26.04 22.56 5.98
N SER A 84 -26.94 22.77 5.01
CA SER A 84 -27.98 23.80 5.05
C SER A 84 -29.32 23.24 4.57
N ALA A 85 -30.12 22.74 5.51
CA ALA A 85 -31.52 22.38 5.35
C ALA A 85 -32.38 23.10 6.40
N LYS A 86 -33.69 22.80 6.40
CA LYS A 86 -34.68 23.47 7.28
C LYS A 86 -34.42 23.24 8.77
N SER A 87 -33.90 22.08 9.16
CA SER A 87 -33.69 21.70 10.56
C SER A 87 -32.20 21.68 10.93
N GLN A 88 -31.84 22.39 12.01
CA GLN A 88 -30.47 22.43 12.53
C GLN A 88 -29.96 21.04 12.96
N HIS A 89 -30.79 20.24 13.64
CA HIS A 89 -30.41 18.90 14.10
C HIS A 89 -30.11 17.98 12.93
N GLN A 90 -30.92 18.06 11.86
CA GLN A 90 -30.67 17.32 10.63
C GLN A 90 -29.36 17.77 9.97
N ASN A 91 -29.11 19.08 9.92
CA ASN A 91 -27.87 19.62 9.38
C ASN A 91 -26.65 19.17 10.16
N ARG A 92 -26.71 19.12 11.49
CA ARG A 92 -25.62 18.60 12.33
C ARG A 92 -25.35 17.13 12.04
N ALA A 93 -26.39 16.29 11.94
CA ALA A 93 -26.22 14.88 11.62
C ALA A 93 -25.62 14.67 10.22
N THR A 94 -26.12 15.38 9.21
CA THR A 94 -25.60 15.33 7.84
C THR A 94 -24.17 15.84 7.75
N ALA A 95 -23.85 16.96 8.42
CA ALA A 95 -22.49 17.49 8.45
C ALA A 95 -21.51 16.52 9.13
N LEU A 96 -21.90 15.86 10.23
CA LEU A 96 -21.07 14.83 10.87
C LEU A 96 -20.83 13.63 9.95
N ALA A 97 -21.86 13.15 9.24
CA ALA A 97 -21.73 12.07 8.28
C ALA A 97 -20.79 12.44 7.12
N LEU A 98 -20.93 13.65 6.57
CA LEU A 98 -20.05 14.19 5.53
C LEU A 98 -18.60 14.34 6.02
N LEU A 99 -18.41 14.79 7.26
CA LEU A 99 -17.08 14.93 7.84
C LEU A 99 -16.39 13.57 7.98
N ARG A 100 -17.11 12.55 8.50
CA ARG A 100 -16.60 11.18 8.60
C ARG A 100 -16.23 10.62 7.24
N ALA A 101 -17.10 10.78 6.24
CA ALA A 101 -16.83 10.32 4.88
C ALA A 101 -15.56 10.97 4.28
N LYS A 102 -15.39 12.30 4.45
CA LYS A 102 -14.19 13.00 3.98
C LYS A 102 -12.92 12.57 4.71
N LEU A 103 -12.98 12.40 6.03
CA LEU A 103 -11.82 11.94 6.80
C LEU A 103 -11.43 10.51 6.41
N TYR A 104 -12.42 9.65 6.20
CA TYR A 104 -12.20 8.29 5.68
C TYR A 104 -11.54 8.31 4.30
N GLU A 105 -12.02 9.14 3.37
CA GLU A 105 -11.43 9.27 2.05
C GLU A 105 -9.96 9.70 2.12
N VAL A 106 -9.64 10.74 2.90
CA VAL A 106 -8.26 11.22 3.09
C VAL A 106 -7.37 10.14 3.73
N ALA A 107 -7.88 9.46 4.75
CA ALA A 107 -7.12 8.41 5.43
C ALA A 107 -6.88 7.20 4.51
N ARG A 108 -7.88 6.83 3.70
CA ARG A 108 -7.77 5.79 2.66
C ARG A 108 -6.75 6.19 1.59
N GLU A 109 -6.85 7.40 1.04
CA GLU A 109 -5.90 7.91 0.04
C GLU A 109 -4.46 7.93 0.57
N THR A 110 -4.28 8.35 1.83
CA THR A 110 -2.96 8.35 2.48
C THR A 110 -2.41 6.93 2.60
N ALA A 111 -3.22 5.99 3.08
CA ALA A 111 -2.83 4.59 3.19
C ALA A 111 -2.50 3.96 1.82
N GLU A 112 -3.30 4.26 0.80
CA GLU A 112 -3.05 3.81 -0.58
C GLU A 112 -1.77 4.42 -1.15
N ALA A 113 -1.51 5.71 -0.90
CA ALA A 113 -0.30 6.39 -1.34
C ALA A 113 0.95 5.79 -0.70
N THR A 114 0.94 5.54 0.61
CA THR A 114 2.03 4.86 1.31
C THR A 114 2.26 3.45 0.76
N ARG A 115 1.20 2.65 0.61
CA ARG A 115 1.30 1.30 0.02
C ARG A 115 1.84 1.32 -1.40
N ALA A 116 1.43 2.30 -2.20
CA ALA A 116 1.93 2.47 -3.56
C ALA A 116 3.41 2.87 -3.57
N ALA A 117 3.84 3.74 -2.65
CA ALA A 117 5.24 4.10 -2.49
C ALA A 117 6.09 2.89 -2.08
N ASP A 118 5.66 2.12 -1.07
CA ASP A 118 6.35 0.90 -0.62
C ASP A 118 6.47 -0.13 -1.74
N ARG A 119 5.39 -0.32 -2.51
CA ARG A 119 5.40 -1.20 -3.68
C ARG A 119 6.42 -0.74 -4.73
N ARG A 120 6.44 0.55 -5.04
CA ARG A 120 7.41 1.12 -6.01
C ARG A 120 8.84 0.96 -5.50
N ALA A 121 9.08 1.11 -4.20
CA ALA A 121 10.41 0.90 -3.62
C ALA A 121 10.88 -0.55 -3.76
N GLN A 122 10.00 -1.54 -3.57
CA GLN A 122 10.35 -2.96 -3.73
C GLN A 122 10.56 -3.37 -5.19
N VAL A 123 9.75 -2.84 -6.12
CA VAL A 123 9.77 -3.23 -7.54
C VAL A 123 10.81 -2.44 -8.35
N GLY A 124 11.17 -1.24 -7.88
CA GLY A 124 12.05 -0.33 -8.59
C GLY A 124 11.51 0.05 -9.98
N THR A 125 12.41 0.19 -10.95
CA THR A 125 12.09 0.55 -12.35
C THR A 125 11.65 -0.65 -13.21
N GLY A 126 11.68 -1.88 -12.66
CA GLY A 126 11.40 -3.10 -13.41
C GLY A 126 12.50 -3.53 -14.38
N ASP A 127 13.67 -2.88 -14.35
CA ASP A 127 14.80 -3.26 -15.20
C ASP A 127 15.54 -4.51 -14.67
N ARG A 128 16.19 -5.23 -15.59
CA ARG A 128 16.89 -6.51 -15.40
C ARG A 128 18.17 -6.39 -14.55
N SER A 129 18.60 -5.16 -14.28
CA SER A 129 19.81 -4.80 -13.55
C SER A 129 19.68 -5.08 -12.04
N GLY A 130 18.53 -4.76 -11.43
CA GLY A 130 18.26 -4.97 -10.00
C GLY A 130 17.83 -6.39 -9.60
N ARG A 131 18.34 -7.43 -10.28
CA ARG A 131 17.91 -8.82 -10.04
C ARG A 131 18.34 -9.32 -8.66
N ILE A 132 17.41 -9.85 -7.89
CA ILE A 132 17.70 -10.57 -6.64
C ILE A 132 17.91 -12.06 -6.91
N ARG A 133 17.23 -12.63 -7.92
CA ARG A 133 17.32 -14.06 -8.26
C ARG A 133 17.45 -14.28 -9.75
N THR A 134 18.12 -15.36 -10.13
CA THR A 134 18.16 -15.88 -11.51
C THR A 134 17.74 -17.34 -11.54
N TYR A 135 16.69 -17.62 -12.31
CA TYR A 135 16.17 -18.95 -12.62
C TYR A 135 16.73 -19.34 -13.99
N ASN A 136 17.61 -20.33 -14.04
CA ASN A 136 18.24 -20.79 -15.27
C ASN A 136 17.77 -22.21 -15.59
N PHE A 137 16.81 -22.30 -16.52
CA PHE A 137 16.21 -23.56 -16.93
C PHE A 137 17.18 -24.50 -17.67
N PRO A 138 18.02 -24.03 -18.62
CA PRO A 138 18.98 -24.89 -19.29
C PRO A 138 19.95 -25.62 -18.36
N GLN A 139 20.29 -25.01 -17.21
CA GLN A 139 21.20 -25.58 -16.21
C GLN A 139 20.47 -26.12 -14.97
N GLY A 140 19.14 -26.09 -14.95
CA GLY A 140 18.34 -26.57 -13.82
C GLY A 140 18.64 -25.91 -12.47
N ARG A 141 19.10 -24.65 -12.47
CA ARG A 141 19.57 -23.97 -11.26
C ARG A 141 18.86 -22.66 -10.95
N LEU A 142 18.86 -22.31 -9.67
CA LEU A 142 18.48 -21.00 -9.16
C LEU A 142 19.65 -20.39 -8.39
N THR A 143 19.94 -19.12 -8.65
CA THR A 143 20.91 -18.34 -7.88
C THR A 143 20.24 -17.13 -7.24
N ASP A 144 20.36 -16.98 -5.92
CA ASP A 144 20.06 -15.76 -5.20
C ASP A 144 21.34 -14.90 -5.08
N HIS A 145 21.29 -13.70 -5.68
CA HIS A 145 22.46 -12.82 -5.79
C HIS A 145 22.73 -12.03 -4.51
N ARG A 146 21.78 -12.00 -3.56
CA ARG A 146 21.95 -11.23 -2.31
C ARG A 146 22.98 -11.86 -1.39
N ILE A 147 22.96 -13.20 -1.31
CA ILE A 147 23.87 -14.00 -0.48
C ILE A 147 24.77 -14.93 -1.32
N GLY A 148 24.64 -14.90 -2.65
CA GLY A 148 25.41 -15.77 -3.55
C GLY A 148 25.01 -17.25 -3.53
N LEU A 149 23.88 -17.61 -2.91
CA LEU A 149 23.40 -18.98 -2.82
C LEU A 149 22.98 -19.51 -4.19
N THR A 150 23.49 -20.67 -4.60
CA THR A 150 23.08 -21.35 -5.83
C THR A 150 22.61 -22.77 -5.54
N LEU A 151 21.40 -23.11 -6.00
CA LEU A 151 20.77 -24.42 -5.85
C LEU A 151 20.53 -25.06 -7.22
N TYR A 152 20.86 -26.34 -7.36
CA TYR A 152 20.69 -27.13 -8.59
C TYR A 152 19.44 -28.01 -8.53
N ARG A 153 18.32 -27.41 -8.14
CA ARG A 153 17.02 -28.10 -7.97
C ARG A 153 15.86 -27.20 -8.36
N LEU A 154 15.98 -26.58 -9.53
CA LEU A 154 15.02 -25.60 -10.02
C LEU A 154 13.59 -26.13 -10.03
N ASP A 155 13.38 -27.39 -10.43
CA ASP A 155 12.02 -27.95 -10.55
C ASP A 155 11.31 -28.05 -9.18
N GLN A 156 12.05 -28.40 -8.12
CA GLN A 156 11.50 -28.47 -6.74
C GLN A 156 11.15 -27.06 -6.23
N VAL A 157 12.04 -26.11 -6.49
CA VAL A 157 11.83 -24.69 -6.16
C VAL A 157 10.59 -24.14 -6.89
N MET A 158 10.42 -24.48 -8.16
CA MET A 158 9.23 -24.11 -8.95
C MET A 158 7.96 -24.82 -8.47
N ALA A 159 8.07 -25.98 -7.83
CA ALA A 159 6.96 -26.69 -7.20
C ALA A 159 6.60 -26.14 -5.81
N GLY A 160 7.37 -25.17 -5.28
CA GLY A 160 7.08 -24.49 -4.03
C GLY A 160 8.03 -24.80 -2.86
N ASP A 161 9.06 -25.64 -3.07
CA ASP A 161 10.09 -25.88 -2.05
C ASP A 161 11.07 -24.69 -1.98
N LEU A 162 10.69 -23.68 -1.20
CA LEU A 162 11.44 -22.42 -1.02
C LEU A 162 12.15 -22.34 0.32
N ASP A 163 11.98 -23.34 1.18
CA ASP A 163 12.30 -23.26 2.60
C ASP A 163 13.80 -23.00 2.82
N GLU A 164 14.66 -23.76 2.15
CA GLU A 164 16.11 -23.59 2.27
C GLU A 164 16.60 -22.20 1.84
N ILE A 165 15.99 -21.64 0.78
CA ILE A 165 16.36 -20.31 0.28
C ILE A 165 15.97 -19.24 1.30
N ILE A 166 14.73 -19.34 1.81
CA ILE A 166 14.19 -18.40 2.78
C ILE A 166 14.96 -18.45 4.10
N ASP A 167 15.27 -19.64 4.57
CA ASP A 167 15.96 -19.84 5.85
C ASP A 167 17.41 -19.36 5.76
N ALA A 168 18.10 -19.60 4.64
CA ALA A 168 19.43 -19.06 4.39
C ALA A 168 19.45 -17.52 4.37
N LEU A 169 18.46 -16.89 3.71
CA LEU A 169 18.33 -15.43 3.69
C LEU A 169 17.99 -14.85 5.06
N ALA A 170 17.15 -15.54 5.83
CA ALA A 170 16.80 -15.11 7.18
C ALA A 170 17.99 -15.19 8.13
N ALA A 171 18.80 -16.26 8.03
CA ALA A 171 20.01 -16.43 8.82
C ALA A 171 21.06 -15.36 8.49
N ASP A 172 21.28 -15.06 7.21
CA ASP A 172 22.19 -14.00 6.76
C ASP A 172 21.76 -12.62 7.29
N ASP A 173 20.47 -12.29 7.20
CA ASP A 173 19.97 -11.01 7.71
C ASP A 173 20.09 -10.89 9.23
N ALA A 174 19.83 -11.97 9.98
CA ALA A 174 20.01 -12.00 11.41
C ALA A 174 21.50 -11.79 11.79
N ALA A 175 22.41 -12.44 11.06
CA ALA A 175 23.85 -12.28 11.28
C ALA A 175 24.32 -10.84 10.98
N ARG A 176 23.85 -10.23 9.88
CA ARG A 176 24.16 -8.83 9.54
C ARG A 176 23.69 -7.84 10.61
N ARG A 177 22.43 -7.97 11.07
CA ARG A 177 21.90 -7.10 12.14
C ARG A 177 22.65 -7.24 13.45
N LEU A 178 23.06 -8.45 13.82
CA LEU A 178 23.82 -8.68 15.04
C LEU A 178 25.20 -8.03 14.95
N ALA A 179 25.85 -8.08 13.78
CA ALA A 179 27.13 -7.42 13.55
C ALA A 179 27.00 -5.89 13.66
N GLU A 180 25.96 -5.30 13.07
CA GLU A 180 25.69 -3.85 13.15
C GLU A 180 25.38 -3.36 14.57
N MET A 181 24.85 -4.23 15.45
CA MET A 181 24.58 -3.90 16.85
C MET A 181 25.79 -4.09 17.77
N GLY A 182 26.81 -4.81 17.32
CA GLY A 182 28.05 -5.07 18.07
C GLY A 182 29.14 -4.03 17.83
N GLU A 183 28.97 -3.17 16.82
CA GLU A 183 29.75 -1.94 16.59
C GLU A 183 29.14 -0.73 17.32
#